data_AF-A0A945GBM9-F1
#
_entry.id   AF-A0A945GBM9-F1
#
_cell.length_a   1.000
_cell.length_b   1.000
_cell.length_c   1.000
_cell.angle_alpha   90.00
_cell.angle_beta   90.00
_cell.angle_gamma   90.00
#
_symmetry.space_group_name_H-M   'P 1'
#
loop_
_entity.id
_entity.type
_entity.pdbx_description
1 polymer ?
#
loop_
_entity_poly.entity_id
_entity_poly.type
_entity_poly.pdbx_seq_one_letter_code
_entity_poly.pdbx_strand_id
1 'polypeptide(L)'
;MNSNQTPNFKPKDIVLNISQVVKDGIKQSVLASKGNDWESVVGVLDNNEHLIGKEMSVNSHLNAVMFSEEFNKDYEKTLPIISNYYSDLGANEDLYEAFKRVKNTNLNDQQKHIVKDSIKGFELSGVALKGSDSKRFKEIQERLSVLSNQFSKNVLQATNSWKKSVSIDDLNGYSEA
;
A
#
# COMPACT_ATOMS: atom_id res chain seq x y z
N MET A 1 -24.93 -13.18 -1.53
CA MET A 1 -23.81 -12.56 -2.27
C MET A 1 -24.41 -11.55 -3.23
N ASN A 2 -24.08 -10.26 -3.09
CA ASN A 2 -24.61 -9.23 -4.00
C ASN A 2 -24.03 -9.43 -5.40
N SER A 3 -24.91 -9.59 -6.38
CA SER A 3 -24.64 -9.97 -7.78
C SER A 3 -23.98 -8.89 -8.65
N ASN A 4 -23.40 -7.83 -8.06
CA ASN A 4 -22.85 -6.67 -8.77
C ASN A 4 -21.36 -6.39 -8.47
N GLN A 5 -20.57 -7.43 -8.17
CA GLN A 5 -19.12 -7.29 -7.89
C GLN A 5 -18.23 -7.54 -9.13
N THR A 6 -18.67 -7.16 -10.33
CA THR A 6 -17.82 -7.29 -11.53
C THR A 6 -16.74 -6.19 -11.52
N PRO A 7 -15.45 -6.53 -11.62
CA PRO A 7 -14.38 -5.53 -11.72
C PRO A 7 -14.52 -4.67 -12.98
N ASN A 8 -14.22 -3.38 -12.90
CA ASN A 8 -14.25 -2.48 -14.05
C ASN A 8 -12.91 -2.52 -14.80
N PHE A 9 -12.75 -3.40 -15.79
CA PHE A 9 -11.52 -3.48 -16.59
C PHE A 9 -11.35 -2.37 -17.65
N LYS A 10 -12.18 -1.33 -17.60
CA LYS A 10 -12.03 -0.11 -18.41
C LYS A 10 -12.13 1.12 -17.50
N PRO A 11 -11.26 1.23 -16.47
CA PRO A 11 -11.35 2.33 -15.54
C PRO A 11 -10.99 3.64 -16.24
N LYS A 12 -11.68 4.71 -15.85
CA LYS A 12 -11.41 6.09 -16.27
C LYS A 12 -11.00 6.88 -15.05
N ASP A 13 -10.17 7.90 -15.26
CA ASP A 13 -9.77 8.86 -14.22
C ASP A 13 -9.18 8.18 -12.96
N ILE A 14 -8.32 7.17 -13.14
CA ILE A 14 -7.80 6.33 -12.03
C ILE A 14 -7.16 7.14 -10.91
N VAL A 15 -6.51 8.26 -11.24
CA VAL A 15 -5.92 9.18 -10.24
C VAL A 15 -7.00 9.84 -9.40
N LEU A 16 -8.09 10.29 -10.01
CA LEU A 16 -9.21 10.91 -9.31
C LEU A 16 -9.91 9.90 -8.41
N ASN A 17 -10.18 8.69 -8.94
CA ASN A 17 -10.85 7.63 -8.18
C ASN A 17 -10.04 7.24 -6.95
N ILE A 18 -8.74 6.97 -7.10
CA ILE A 18 -7.84 6.66 -5.99
C ILE A 18 -7.78 7.82 -4.99
N SER A 19 -7.64 9.06 -5.47
CA SER A 19 -7.62 10.24 -4.59
C SER A 19 -8.90 10.37 -3.77
N GLN A 20 -10.05 10.07 -4.36
CA GLN A 20 -11.35 10.16 -3.70
C GLN A 20 -11.53 9.06 -2.64
N VAL A 21 -11.22 7.81 -2.96
CA VAL A 21 -11.33 6.71 -1.96
C VAL A 21 -10.31 6.86 -0.83
N VAL A 22 -9.11 7.40 -1.10
CA VAL A 22 -8.13 7.73 -0.05
C VAL A 22 -8.63 8.89 0.81
N LYS A 23 -9.21 9.93 0.21
CA LYS A 23 -9.81 11.05 0.96
C LYS A 23 -10.93 10.57 1.88
N ASP A 24 -11.76 9.64 1.41
CA ASP A 24 -12.80 9.04 2.23
C ASP A 24 -12.19 8.13 3.32
N GLY A 25 -11.12 7.41 3.02
CA GLY A 25 -10.35 6.65 4.00
C GLY A 25 -9.76 7.48 5.12
N ILE A 26 -9.27 8.69 4.83
CA ILE A 26 -8.79 9.63 5.85
C ILE A 26 -9.95 10.09 6.75
N LYS A 27 -11.15 10.34 6.18
CA LYS A 27 -12.33 10.66 7.00
C LYS A 27 -12.71 9.49 7.89
N GLN A 28 -12.72 8.27 7.34
CA GLN A 28 -13.03 7.07 8.09
C GLN A 28 -12.02 6.81 9.20
N SER A 29 -10.72 7.05 8.97
CA SER A 29 -9.71 6.91 10.02
C SER A 29 -9.94 7.90 11.16
N VAL A 30 -10.31 9.14 10.87
CA VAL A 30 -10.65 10.15 11.90
C VAL A 30 -11.88 9.75 12.71
N LEU A 31 -12.87 9.12 12.08
CA LEU A 31 -14.05 8.58 12.78
C LEU A 31 -13.65 7.38 13.65
N ALA A 32 -12.92 6.43 13.09
CA ALA A 32 -12.44 5.24 13.78
C ALA A 32 -11.54 5.56 14.99
N SER A 33 -10.69 6.59 14.89
CA SER A 33 -9.87 7.08 16.00
C SER A 33 -10.68 7.48 17.24
N LYS A 34 -11.98 7.79 17.09
CA LYS A 34 -12.91 8.13 18.18
C LYS A 34 -13.77 6.95 18.63
N GLY A 35 -13.75 5.84 17.90
CA GLY A 35 -14.50 4.64 18.21
C GLY A 35 -13.98 3.92 19.46
N ASN A 36 -14.79 3.01 19.99
CA ASN A 36 -14.50 2.25 21.21
C ASN A 36 -14.89 0.77 21.12
N ASP A 37 -15.44 0.32 20.00
CA ASP A 37 -15.84 -1.07 19.75
C ASP A 37 -15.40 -1.54 18.35
N TRP A 38 -15.61 -2.82 18.07
CA TRP A 38 -15.21 -3.44 16.80
C TRP A 38 -15.82 -2.73 15.59
N GLU A 39 -17.12 -2.43 15.61
CA GLU A 39 -17.82 -1.86 14.45
C GLU A 39 -17.38 -0.42 14.18
N SER A 40 -17.28 0.40 15.24
CA SER A 40 -16.91 1.81 15.14
C SER A 40 -15.45 2.05 14.78
N VAL A 41 -14.58 1.05 14.96
CA VAL A 41 -13.14 1.15 14.63
C VAL A 41 -12.79 0.26 13.43
N VAL A 42 -12.87 -1.07 13.59
CA VAL A 42 -12.43 -2.03 12.55
C VAL A 42 -13.41 -2.07 11.40
N GLY A 43 -14.72 -2.15 11.67
CA GLY A 43 -15.74 -2.21 10.62
C GLY A 43 -15.72 -0.99 9.68
N VAL A 44 -15.51 0.20 10.24
CA VAL A 44 -15.38 1.45 9.48
C VAL A 44 -14.13 1.44 8.58
N LEU A 45 -12.99 0.97 9.09
CA LEU A 45 -11.74 0.87 8.32
C LEU A 45 -11.83 -0.20 7.22
N ASP A 46 -12.33 -1.40 7.55
CA ASP A 46 -12.44 -2.53 6.62
C ASP A 46 -13.33 -2.19 5.42
N ASN A 47 -14.45 -1.49 5.65
CA ASN A 47 -15.32 -1.04 4.57
C ASN A 47 -14.59 -0.12 3.60
N ASN A 48 -13.75 0.79 4.10
CA ASN A 48 -12.98 1.68 3.25
C ASN A 48 -11.82 0.96 2.56
N GLU A 49 -11.13 0.07 3.27
CA GLU A 49 -10.07 -0.78 2.73
C GLU A 49 -10.58 -1.62 1.54
N HIS A 50 -11.81 -2.14 1.63
CA HIS A 50 -12.44 -2.83 0.52
C HIS A 50 -12.58 -1.95 -0.74
N LEU A 51 -12.95 -0.67 -0.58
CA LEU A 51 -13.09 0.26 -1.70
C LEU A 51 -11.75 0.61 -2.33
N ILE A 52 -10.73 0.87 -1.51
CA ILE A 52 -9.37 1.12 -1.97
C ILE A 52 -8.83 -0.11 -2.71
N GLY A 53 -8.95 -1.29 -2.11
CA GLY A 53 -8.49 -2.56 -2.68
C GLY A 53 -9.15 -2.89 -4.02
N LYS A 54 -10.43 -2.54 -4.19
CA LYS A 54 -11.14 -2.74 -5.47
C LYS A 54 -10.53 -1.91 -6.60
N GLU A 55 -10.24 -0.63 -6.36
CA GLU A 55 -9.59 0.23 -7.36
C GLU A 55 -8.14 -0.19 -7.61
N MET A 56 -7.39 -0.45 -6.53
CA MET A 56 -5.98 -0.83 -6.62
C MET A 56 -5.75 -2.15 -7.37
N SER A 57 -6.56 -3.18 -7.07
CA SER A 57 -6.41 -4.51 -7.67
C SER A 57 -6.60 -4.48 -9.19
N VAL A 58 -7.63 -3.78 -9.67
CA VAL A 58 -7.90 -3.62 -11.10
C VAL A 58 -6.78 -2.83 -11.77
N ASN A 59 -6.38 -1.70 -11.19
CA ASN A 59 -5.36 -0.84 -11.79
C ASN A 59 -4.00 -1.56 -11.87
N SER A 60 -3.61 -2.26 -10.80
CA SER A 60 -2.38 -3.06 -10.78
C SER A 60 -2.42 -4.21 -11.78
N HIS A 61 -3.57 -4.89 -11.92
CA HIS A 61 -3.72 -5.98 -12.88
C HIS A 61 -3.59 -5.47 -14.33
N LEU A 62 -4.29 -4.38 -14.67
CA LEU A 62 -4.23 -3.79 -16.01
C LEU A 62 -2.81 -3.29 -16.34
N ASN A 63 -2.11 -2.66 -15.39
CA ASN A 63 -0.72 -2.26 -15.59
C ASN A 63 0.20 -3.48 -15.86
N ALA A 64 -0.11 -4.65 -15.29
CA ALA A 64 0.69 -5.86 -15.44
C ALA A 64 0.40 -6.62 -16.75
N VAL A 65 -0.85 -6.70 -17.20
CA VAL A 65 -1.25 -7.57 -18.32
C VAL A 65 -1.67 -6.82 -19.59
N MET A 66 -1.99 -5.53 -19.48
CA MET A 66 -2.41 -4.65 -20.57
C MET A 66 -1.59 -3.35 -20.56
N PHE A 67 -0.27 -3.46 -20.35
CA PHE A 67 0.63 -2.31 -20.22
C PHE A 67 0.53 -1.36 -21.43
N SER A 68 0.42 -0.06 -21.16
CA SER A 68 0.64 1.02 -22.12
C SER A 68 1.29 2.20 -21.41
N GLU A 69 2.14 2.97 -22.11
CA GLU A 69 2.79 4.16 -21.53
C GLU A 69 1.76 5.18 -21.03
N GLU A 70 0.64 5.33 -21.76
CA GLU A 70 -0.45 6.24 -21.39
C GLU A 70 -1.10 5.83 -20.06
N PHE A 71 -1.46 4.56 -19.90
CA PHE A 71 -2.05 4.06 -18.67
C PHE A 71 -1.05 4.09 -17.51
N ASN A 72 0.19 3.69 -17.79
CA ASN A 72 1.26 3.64 -16.79
C ASN A 72 1.55 5.02 -16.21
N LYS A 73 1.57 6.08 -17.02
CA LYS A 73 1.77 7.47 -16.58
C LYS A 73 0.75 7.90 -15.50
N ASP A 74 -0.50 7.46 -15.62
CA ASP A 74 -1.53 7.75 -14.62
C ASP A 74 -1.45 6.77 -13.44
N TYR A 75 -1.14 5.50 -13.69
CA TYR A 75 -0.93 4.50 -12.64
C TYR A 75 0.18 4.91 -11.68
N GLU A 76 1.33 5.37 -12.18
CA GLU A 76 2.46 5.84 -11.38
C GLU A 76 2.09 7.00 -10.44
N LYS A 77 1.14 7.87 -10.85
CA LYS A 77 0.65 8.96 -10.00
C LYS A 77 -0.21 8.45 -8.84
N THR A 78 -0.82 7.26 -8.95
CA THR A 78 -1.63 6.68 -7.86
C THR A 78 -0.78 6.10 -6.74
N LEU A 79 0.41 5.59 -7.06
CA LEU A 79 1.32 4.93 -6.11
C LEU A 79 1.71 5.82 -4.91
N PRO A 80 2.18 7.07 -5.10
CA PRO A 80 2.52 7.93 -3.96
C PRO A 80 1.29 8.25 -3.10
N ILE A 81 0.11 8.42 -3.69
CA ILE A 81 -1.14 8.70 -2.95
C ILE A 81 -1.46 7.55 -1.99
N ILE A 82 -1.41 6.32 -2.51
CA ILE A 82 -1.68 5.09 -1.75
C ILE A 82 -0.61 4.88 -0.66
N SER A 83 0.67 5.00 -1.02
CA SER A 83 1.76 4.75 -0.08
C SER A 83 1.79 5.76 1.08
N ASN A 84 1.50 7.03 0.81
CA ASN A 84 1.38 8.06 1.84
C ASN A 84 0.19 7.78 2.75
N TYR A 85 -0.96 7.40 2.19
CA TYR A 85 -2.15 7.04 2.98
C TYR A 85 -1.86 5.92 3.99
N TYR A 86 -1.25 4.80 3.57
CA TYR A 86 -0.93 3.71 4.49
C TYR A 86 0.19 4.06 5.48
N SER A 87 1.15 4.90 5.08
CA SER A 87 2.20 5.40 5.99
C SER A 87 1.60 6.27 7.10
N ASP A 88 0.71 7.20 6.73
CA ASP A 88 0.01 8.07 7.66
C ASP A 88 -0.93 7.30 8.58
N LEU A 89 -1.65 6.30 8.05
CA LEU A 89 -2.45 5.38 8.86
C LEU A 89 -1.59 4.64 9.88
N GLY A 90 -0.47 4.05 9.44
CA GLY A 90 0.43 3.32 10.31
C GLY A 90 1.03 4.20 11.42
N ALA A 91 1.27 5.49 11.15
CA ALA A 91 1.79 6.45 12.12
C ALA A 91 0.70 7.15 12.96
N ASN A 92 -0.58 6.78 12.81
CA ASN A 92 -1.68 7.45 13.49
C ASN A 92 -1.81 7.00 14.96
N GLU A 93 -1.35 7.83 15.89
CA GLU A 93 -1.41 7.55 17.33
C GLU A 93 -2.84 7.38 17.86
N ASP A 94 -3.79 8.20 17.40
CA ASP A 94 -5.17 8.12 17.86
C ASP A 94 -5.84 6.82 17.42
N LEU A 95 -5.51 6.35 16.22
CA LEU A 95 -6.01 5.08 15.70
C LEU A 95 -5.38 3.90 16.45
N TYR A 96 -4.09 3.96 16.74
CA TYR A 96 -3.42 2.97 17.60
C TYR A 96 -4.10 2.86 18.98
N GLU A 97 -4.42 4.00 19.61
CA GLU A 97 -5.15 4.00 20.88
C GLU A 97 -6.60 3.49 20.72
N ALA A 98 -7.25 3.73 19.58
CA ALA A 98 -8.56 3.14 19.28
C ALA A 98 -8.50 1.61 19.24
N PHE A 99 -7.53 1.02 18.54
CA PHE A 99 -7.34 -0.43 18.52
C PHE A 99 -7.05 -1.00 19.93
N LYS A 100 -6.28 -0.28 20.76
CA LYS A 100 -6.07 -0.66 22.17
C LYS A 100 -7.35 -0.62 22.99
N ARG A 101 -8.28 0.31 22.73
CA ARG A 101 -9.62 0.29 23.34
C ARG A 101 -10.40 -0.94 22.92
N VAL A 102 -10.46 -1.22 21.60
CA VAL A 102 -11.20 -2.37 21.06
C VAL A 102 -10.71 -3.70 21.61
N LYS A 103 -9.39 -3.84 21.83
CA LYS A 103 -8.78 -5.04 22.43
C LYS A 103 -9.41 -5.44 23.77
N ASN A 104 -9.99 -4.50 24.51
CA ASN A 104 -10.61 -4.73 25.81
C ASN A 104 -12.13 -4.94 25.74
N THR A 105 -12.70 -5.06 24.54
CA THR A 105 -14.13 -5.33 24.34
C THR A 105 -14.41 -6.81 24.14
N ASN A 106 -15.68 -7.20 24.05
CA ASN A 106 -16.07 -8.58 23.79
C ASN A 106 -15.86 -8.92 22.31
N LEU A 107 -14.80 -9.66 22.01
CA LEU A 107 -14.41 -10.06 20.66
C LEU A 107 -14.46 -11.59 20.52
N ASN A 108 -14.84 -12.08 19.32
CA ASN A 108 -14.60 -13.48 18.96
C ASN A 108 -13.11 -13.74 18.67
N ASP A 109 -12.73 -15.00 18.49
CA ASP A 109 -11.30 -15.36 18.39
C ASP A 109 -10.63 -14.81 17.13
N GLN A 110 -11.34 -14.73 16.01
CA GLN A 110 -10.84 -14.11 14.78
C GLN A 110 -10.63 -12.60 14.97
N GLN A 111 -11.59 -11.92 15.60
CA GLN A 111 -11.52 -10.49 15.90
C GLN A 111 -10.36 -10.17 16.85
N LYS A 112 -10.13 -11.00 17.88
CA LYS A 112 -8.97 -10.86 18.78
C LYS A 112 -7.65 -10.94 18.01
N HIS A 113 -7.56 -11.88 17.07
CA HIS A 113 -6.36 -12.05 16.26
C HIS A 113 -6.11 -10.83 15.36
N ILE A 114 -7.15 -10.34 14.67
CA ILE A 114 -7.07 -9.14 13.82
C ILE A 114 -6.61 -7.94 14.65
N VAL A 115 -7.27 -7.64 15.78
CA VAL A 115 -6.88 -6.51 16.64
C VAL A 115 -5.44 -6.65 17.13
N LYS A 116 -5.02 -7.85 17.54
CA LYS A 116 -3.65 -8.11 17.97
C LYS A 116 -2.63 -7.79 16.86
N ASP A 117 -2.91 -8.25 15.64
CA ASP A 117 -2.00 -8.06 14.51
C ASP A 117 -1.99 -6.61 14.03
N SER A 118 -3.14 -5.92 14.05
CA SER A 118 -3.22 -4.49 13.79
C SER A 118 -2.36 -3.68 14.79
N ILE A 119 -2.51 -3.94 16.10
CA ILE A 119 -1.69 -3.31 17.16
C ILE A 119 -0.20 -3.57 16.91
N LYS A 120 0.18 -4.80 16.57
CA LYS A 120 1.57 -5.13 16.22
C LYS A 120 2.04 -4.36 14.98
N GLY A 121 1.19 -4.19 13.97
CA GLY A 121 1.48 -3.39 12.78
C GLY A 121 1.79 -1.92 13.12
N PHE A 122 0.98 -1.32 13.99
CA PHE A 122 1.22 0.01 14.56
C PHE A 122 2.54 0.09 15.34
N GLU A 123 2.85 -0.90 16.18
CA GLU A 123 4.12 -0.90 16.92
C GLU A 123 5.33 -1.01 15.97
N LEU A 124 5.21 -1.81 14.91
CA LEU A 124 6.24 -1.97 13.88
C LEU A 124 6.41 -0.74 12.97
N SER A 125 5.38 0.11 12.84
CA SER A 125 5.49 1.42 12.18
C SER A 125 6.17 2.47 13.06
N GLY A 126 6.49 2.13 14.31
CA GLY A 126 7.14 3.02 15.26
C GLY A 126 6.18 3.98 15.99
N VAL A 127 4.86 3.82 15.86
CA VAL A 127 3.87 4.73 16.46
C VAL A 127 3.95 4.77 17.99
N ALA A 128 4.38 3.67 18.61
CA ALA A 128 4.53 3.56 20.06
C ALA A 128 5.82 4.20 20.59
N LEU A 129 6.75 4.60 19.72
CA LEU A 129 8.01 5.24 20.11
C LEU A 129 7.77 6.68 20.56
N LYS A 130 8.51 7.13 21.56
CA LYS A 130 8.42 8.51 22.09
C LYS A 130 9.80 9.16 22.14
N GLY A 131 9.82 10.50 22.18
CA GLY A 131 11.05 11.27 22.35
C GLY A 131 12.12 11.00 21.28
N SER A 132 13.36 10.76 21.72
CA SER A 132 14.52 10.51 20.86
C SER A 132 14.36 9.30 19.93
N ASP A 133 13.66 8.26 20.39
CA ASP A 133 13.55 7.01 19.65
C ASP A 133 12.62 7.16 18.44
N SER A 134 11.53 7.92 18.60
CA SER A 134 10.64 8.30 17.50
C SER A 134 11.37 9.12 16.43
N LYS A 135 12.15 10.12 16.86
CA LYS A 135 12.98 10.92 15.95
C LYS A 135 13.98 10.03 15.20
N ARG A 136 14.66 9.13 15.92
CA ARG A 136 15.66 8.24 15.33
C ARG A 136 15.03 7.26 14.34
N PHE A 137 13.85 6.72 14.65
CA PHE A 137 13.12 5.84 13.75
C PHE A 137 12.78 6.56 12.44
N LYS A 138 12.27 7.80 12.51
CA LYS A 138 11.97 8.61 11.32
C LYS A 138 13.21 8.85 10.45
N GLU A 139 14.33 9.22 11.05
CA GLU A 139 15.62 9.38 10.33
C GLU A 139 16.05 8.08 9.62
N ILE A 140 15.85 6.92 10.27
CA ILE A 140 16.16 5.62 9.68
C ILE A 140 15.24 5.32 8.49
N GLN A 141 13.94 5.54 8.62
CA GLN A 141 12.96 5.33 7.54
C GLN A 141 13.25 6.21 6.32
N GLU A 142 13.53 7.50 6.54
CA GLU A 142 13.91 8.44 5.48
C GLU A 142 15.17 7.97 4.75
N ARG A 143 16.21 7.59 5.50
CA ARG A 143 17.46 7.08 4.91
C ARG A 143 17.25 5.77 4.14
N LEU A 144 16.41 4.87 4.65
CA LEU A 144 16.09 3.60 4.00
C LEU A 144 15.37 3.82 2.66
N SER A 145 14.44 4.78 2.61
CA SER A 145 13.75 5.16 1.37
C SER A 145 14.74 5.66 0.31
N VAL A 146 15.65 6.56 0.68
CA VAL A 146 16.69 7.08 -0.22
C VAL A 146 17.60 5.95 -0.72
N LEU A 147 18.07 5.07 0.16
CA LEU A 147 18.95 3.96 -0.21
C LEU A 147 18.26 2.95 -1.12
N SER A 148 16.99 2.65 -0.86
CA SER A 148 16.20 1.72 -1.68
C SER A 148 16.00 2.26 -3.09
N ASN A 149 15.66 3.55 -3.23
CA ASN A 149 15.55 4.22 -4.52
C ASN A 149 16.88 4.21 -5.29
N GLN A 150 17.98 4.51 -4.60
CA GLN A 150 19.31 4.49 -5.21
C GLN A 150 19.70 3.08 -5.68
N PHE A 151 19.39 2.05 -4.89
CA PHE A 151 19.65 0.66 -5.27
C PHE A 151 18.88 0.26 -6.52
N SER A 152 17.57 0.51 -6.56
CA SER A 152 16.73 0.21 -7.73
C SER A 152 17.22 0.90 -9.00
N LYS A 153 17.59 2.19 -8.89
CA LYS A 153 18.16 2.95 -10.01
C LYS A 153 19.49 2.34 -10.50
N ASN A 154 20.38 1.97 -9.58
CA ASN A 154 21.67 1.37 -9.92
C ASN A 154 21.50 0.02 -10.63
N VAL A 155 20.59 -0.84 -10.14
CA VAL A 155 20.30 -2.15 -10.77
C VAL A 155 19.78 -1.96 -12.19
N LEU A 156 18.81 -1.07 -12.40
CA LEU A 156 18.26 -0.80 -13.73
C LEU A 156 19.35 -0.30 -14.71
N GLN A 157 20.18 0.63 -14.26
CA GLN A 157 21.27 1.17 -15.08
C GLN A 157 22.32 0.10 -15.41
N ALA A 158 22.73 -0.73 -14.44
CA ALA A 158 23.65 -1.84 -14.66
C ALA A 158 23.10 -2.85 -15.67
N THR A 159 21.83 -3.27 -15.52
CA THR A 159 21.17 -4.20 -16.44
C THR A 159 21.08 -3.64 -17.85
N ASN A 160 20.66 -2.36 -18.01
CA ASN A 160 20.50 -1.74 -19.32
C ASN A 160 21.83 -1.42 -20.03
N SER A 161 22.91 -1.20 -19.26
CA SER A 161 24.23 -0.89 -19.80
C SER A 161 25.02 -2.14 -20.20
N TRP A 162 24.74 -3.29 -19.59
CA TRP A 162 25.41 -4.53 -19.93
C TRP A 162 25.04 -4.97 -21.36
N LYS A 163 26.07 -5.22 -22.17
CA LYS A 163 25.94 -5.78 -23.51
C LYS A 163 27.04 -6.81 -23.71
N LYS A 164 26.70 -7.91 -24.38
CA LYS A 164 27.67 -8.89 -24.87
C LYS A 164 27.58 -8.93 -26.40
N SER A 165 28.62 -8.42 -27.06
CA SER A 165 28.77 -8.62 -28.50
C SER A 165 29.09 -10.09 -28.77
N VAL A 166 28.40 -10.69 -29.74
CA VAL A 166 28.55 -12.08 -30.13
C VAL A 166 28.64 -12.17 -31.66
N SER A 167 29.35 -13.18 -32.15
CA SER A 167 29.37 -13.58 -33.56
C SER A 167 28.24 -14.57 -33.85
N ILE A 168 28.03 -14.90 -35.13
CA ILE A 168 27.07 -15.95 -35.53
C ILE A 168 27.47 -17.33 -34.96
N ASP A 169 28.78 -17.60 -34.88
CA ASP A 169 29.31 -18.87 -34.40
C ASP A 169 29.06 -19.06 -32.89
N ASP A 170 28.99 -17.96 -32.13
CA ASP A 170 28.65 -17.95 -30.70
C ASP A 170 27.17 -18.28 -30.42
N LEU A 171 26.33 -18.28 -31.46
CA LEU A 171 24.87 -18.50 -31.37
C LEU A 171 24.44 -19.91 -31.80
N ASN A 172 25.39 -20.84 -32.00
CA ASN A 172 25.07 -22.22 -32.31
C ASN A 172 24.11 -22.84 -31.28
N GLY A 173 22.97 -23.36 -31.75
CA GLY A 173 21.93 -23.98 -30.91
C GLY A 173 20.74 -23.08 -30.55
N TYR A 174 20.80 -21.78 -30.88
CA TYR A 174 19.62 -20.91 -30.85
C TYR A 174 18.83 -21.02 -32.16
N SER A 175 17.50 -20.96 -32.09
CA SER A 175 16.66 -20.94 -33.29
C SER A 175 16.78 -19.62 -34.04
N GLU A 176 16.59 -19.64 -35.36
CA GLU A 176 16.41 -18.42 -36.14
C GLU A 176 15.12 -17.68 -35.69
N ALA A 177 15.15 -16.35 -35.77
CA ALA A 177 14.04 -15.47 -35.42
C ALA A 177 13.05 -15.29 -36.58
#